data_AF-A0A3R9GHR4-F1
#
_entry.id   AF-A0A3R9GHR4-F1
#
_cell.length_a   1.000
_cell.length_b   1.000
_cell.length_c   1.000
_cell.angle_alpha   90.00
_cell.angle_beta   90.00
_cell.angle_gamma   90.00
#
_symmetry.space_group_name_H-M   'P 1'
#
loop_
_entity.id
_entity.type
_entity.pdbx_description
1 polymer ?
#
loop_
_entity_poly.entity_id
_entity_poly.type
_entity_poly.pdbx_seq_one_letter_code
_entity_poly.pdbx_strand_id
1 'polypeptide(L)'
;MIIPRRRVSVHPNYFRGLDENTAEYDSLLEIAKEFAKYWREGYHQDFGRDKPIEYPEAVKDAGLCKVHVLVFPLSKKDQQFWDSKSYCCFGPYYRSHCDGCDSLLLYAVSEEGTALILALYDQEGHNLLSKPYYEALRGLGEHAKAYFKSIDEQPALEQDLLNFLRTPTC
;
A
#
# COMPACT_ATOMS: atom_id res chain seq x y z
N MET A 1 -12.55 9.87 12.47
CA MET A 1 -11.61 11.00 12.23
C MET A 1 -11.34 11.12 10.73
N ILE A 2 -10.85 12.24 10.21
CA ILE A 2 -10.45 12.35 8.79
C ILE A 2 -8.93 12.26 8.72
N ILE A 3 -8.42 11.17 8.15
CA ILE A 3 -6.98 10.96 7.93
C ILE A 3 -6.53 11.91 6.80
N PRO A 4 -5.56 12.80 7.02
CA PRO A 4 -5.03 13.65 5.96
C PRO A 4 -3.99 12.89 5.11
N ARG A 5 -3.67 13.41 3.91
CA ARG A 5 -2.62 12.87 3.03
C ARG A 5 -1.34 13.72 3.18
N ARG A 6 -0.53 13.48 4.22
CA ARG A 6 0.60 14.39 4.55
C ARG A 6 1.93 13.96 3.97
N ARG A 7 2.50 12.88 4.50
CA ARG A 7 3.87 12.46 4.19
C ARG A 7 3.94 10.97 3.89
N VAL A 8 4.97 10.61 3.15
CA VAL A 8 5.35 9.22 2.91
C VAL A 8 6.74 8.98 3.49
N SER A 9 6.91 7.84 4.14
CA SER A 9 8.21 7.36 4.62
C SER A 9 8.41 5.93 4.16
N VAL A 10 9.67 5.52 4.06
CA VAL A 10 10.04 4.18 3.61
C VAL A 10 10.75 3.48 4.75
N HIS A 11 10.24 2.32 5.17
CA HIS A 11 10.87 1.51 6.18
C HIS A 11 12.17 0.89 5.62
N PRO A 12 13.28 0.82 6.37
CA PRO A 12 14.54 0.26 5.86
C PRO A 12 14.43 -1.15 5.29
N ASN A 13 13.51 -1.97 5.82
CA ASN A 13 13.27 -3.33 5.32
C ASN A 13 12.80 -3.36 3.85
N TYR A 14 12.26 -2.27 3.32
CA TYR A 14 11.80 -2.18 1.94
C TYR A 14 12.95 -2.40 0.94
N PHE A 15 14.16 -1.97 1.28
CA PHE A 15 15.36 -2.15 0.46
C PHE A 15 16.28 -3.28 0.97
N ARG A 16 15.78 -4.15 1.86
CA ARG A 16 16.63 -5.11 2.56
C ARG A 16 17.33 -6.06 1.57
N GLY A 17 18.65 -6.13 1.67
CA GLY A 17 19.47 -7.01 0.84
C GLY A 17 19.81 -6.44 -0.53
N LEU A 18 19.48 -5.17 -0.79
CA LEU A 18 19.85 -4.46 -2.01
C LEU A 18 20.91 -3.40 -1.70
N ASP A 19 21.90 -3.31 -2.58
CA ASP A 19 22.88 -2.24 -2.55
C ASP A 19 22.32 -1.00 -3.28
N GLU A 20 22.66 0.19 -2.78
CA GLU A 20 22.31 1.44 -3.45
C GLU A 20 22.92 1.48 -4.87
N ASN A 21 22.19 2.08 -5.81
CA ASN A 21 22.57 2.20 -7.24
C ASN A 21 22.57 0.87 -8.01
N THR A 22 21.90 -0.17 -7.50
CA THR A 22 21.52 -1.35 -8.30
C THR A 22 20.20 -1.09 -9.04
N ALA A 23 19.98 -1.76 -10.16
CA ALA A 23 18.76 -1.59 -10.95
C ALA A 23 17.51 -1.98 -10.13
N GLU A 24 17.63 -2.98 -9.28
CA GLU A 24 16.61 -3.44 -8.36
C GLU A 24 16.30 -2.38 -7.30
N TYR A 25 17.33 -1.76 -6.70
CA TYR A 25 17.15 -0.65 -5.76
C TYR A 25 16.47 0.55 -6.42
N ASP A 26 16.93 0.93 -7.61
CA ASP A 26 16.39 2.08 -8.35
C ASP A 26 14.92 1.85 -8.74
N SER A 27 14.57 0.62 -9.13
CA SER A 27 13.18 0.23 -9.42
C SER A 27 12.28 0.37 -8.19
N LEU A 28 12.71 -0.15 -7.03
CA LEU A 28 11.96 -0.01 -5.78
C LEU A 28 11.83 1.44 -5.33
N LEU A 29 12.89 2.22 -5.49
CA LEU A 29 12.91 3.64 -5.16
C LEU A 29 11.91 4.41 -6.05
N GLU A 30 11.81 4.07 -7.33
CA GLU A 30 10.85 4.69 -8.24
C GLU A 30 9.42 4.38 -7.84
N ILE A 31 9.11 3.10 -7.53
CA ILE A 31 7.79 2.71 -7.02
C ILE A 31 7.44 3.48 -5.73
N ALA A 32 8.41 3.67 -4.82
CA ALA A 32 8.19 4.44 -3.60
C ALA A 32 7.91 5.94 -3.87
N LYS A 33 8.57 6.53 -4.87
CA LYS A 33 8.31 7.91 -5.32
C LYS A 33 6.93 8.06 -5.96
N GLU A 34 6.54 7.12 -6.83
CA GLU A 34 5.22 7.14 -7.45
C GLU A 34 4.11 6.89 -6.42
N PHE A 35 4.34 6.01 -5.44
CA PHE A 35 3.44 5.87 -4.31
C PHE A 35 3.33 7.17 -3.49
N ALA A 36 4.43 7.91 -3.32
CA ALA A 36 4.38 9.20 -2.64
C ALA A 36 3.59 10.28 -3.41
N LYS A 37 3.53 10.20 -4.75
CA LYS A 37 2.62 11.03 -5.55
C LYS A 37 1.18 10.58 -5.39
N TYR A 38 0.92 9.28 -5.58
CA TYR A 38 -0.38 8.64 -5.32
C TYR A 38 -0.95 9.01 -3.95
N TRP A 39 -0.12 8.94 -2.91
CA TRP A 39 -0.56 9.24 -1.54
C TRP A 39 -0.99 10.69 -1.39
N ARG A 40 -0.23 11.65 -1.93
CA ARG A 40 -0.51 13.09 -1.80
C ARG A 40 -1.66 13.55 -2.69
N GLU A 41 -1.69 13.08 -3.93
CA GLU A 41 -2.67 13.48 -4.95
C GLU A 41 -3.95 12.65 -4.88
N GLY A 42 -3.91 11.50 -4.18
CA GLY A 42 -5.02 10.56 -4.06
C GLY A 42 -5.26 9.68 -5.29
N TYR A 43 -4.53 9.91 -6.38
CA TYR A 43 -4.64 9.14 -7.61
C TYR A 43 -3.31 9.00 -8.32
N HIS A 44 -3.09 7.82 -8.91
CA HIS A 44 -2.02 7.54 -9.85
C HIS A 44 -2.44 6.33 -10.69
N GLN A 45 -2.15 6.35 -11.99
CA GLN A 45 -2.67 5.34 -12.92
C GLN A 45 -2.19 3.92 -12.60
N ASP A 46 -1.00 3.79 -12.03
CA ASP A 46 -0.41 2.48 -11.70
C ASP A 46 -0.86 1.93 -10.34
N PHE A 47 -1.67 2.68 -9.57
CA PHE A 47 -2.16 2.25 -8.25
C PHE A 47 -3.67 2.03 -8.28
N GLY A 48 -4.06 0.77 -8.12
CA GLY A 48 -5.43 0.32 -8.22
C GLY A 48 -6.12 0.27 -6.87
N ARG A 49 -6.70 -0.90 -6.58
CA ARG A 49 -7.45 -1.17 -5.37
C ARG A 49 -6.56 -1.10 -4.14
N ASP A 50 -6.96 -0.24 -3.22
CA ASP A 50 -6.29 0.01 -1.95
C ASP A 50 -7.21 -0.36 -0.78
N LYS A 51 -6.75 -1.22 0.12
CA LYS A 51 -7.58 -1.77 1.21
C LYS A 51 -6.79 -1.98 2.49
N PRO A 52 -7.43 -1.85 3.67
CA PRO A 52 -6.86 -2.33 4.92
C PRO A 52 -6.60 -3.84 4.86
N ILE A 53 -5.61 -4.29 5.62
CA ILE A 53 -5.38 -5.72 5.84
C ILE A 53 -6.25 -6.18 7.01
N GLU A 54 -7.22 -7.04 6.70
CA GLU A 54 -8.23 -7.51 7.67
C GLU A 54 -7.74 -8.71 8.50
N TYR A 55 -6.72 -9.44 8.01
CA TYR A 55 -6.21 -10.66 8.64
C TYR A 55 -4.67 -10.73 8.59
N PRO A 56 -4.03 -11.30 9.63
CA PRO A 56 -4.63 -11.81 10.87
C PRO A 56 -5.16 -10.68 11.78
N GLU A 57 -6.08 -10.98 12.69
CA GLU A 57 -6.68 -9.98 13.59
C GLU A 57 -5.65 -9.15 14.37
N ALA A 58 -4.51 -9.75 14.68
CA ALA A 58 -3.37 -9.13 15.36
C ALA A 58 -2.74 -7.92 14.63
N VAL A 59 -3.07 -7.68 13.35
CA VAL A 59 -2.53 -6.52 12.59
C VAL A 59 -3.53 -5.40 12.36
N LYS A 60 -4.78 -5.56 12.83
CA LYS A 60 -5.85 -4.57 12.58
C LYS A 60 -5.58 -3.21 13.22
N ASP A 61 -4.85 -3.19 14.31
CA ASP A 61 -4.44 -1.99 15.06
C ASP A 61 -3.07 -1.44 14.62
N ALA A 62 -2.48 -1.99 13.54
CA ALA A 62 -1.21 -1.52 12.98
C ALA A 62 -1.39 -0.55 11.80
N GLY A 63 -2.64 -0.24 11.41
CA GLY A 63 -2.93 0.63 10.27
C GLY A 63 -2.49 0.05 8.93
N LEU A 64 -2.29 -1.28 8.83
CA LEU A 64 -1.77 -1.92 7.63
C LEU A 64 -2.78 -1.87 6.48
N CYS A 65 -2.27 -1.54 5.30
CA CYS A 65 -2.98 -1.49 4.05
C CYS A 65 -2.17 -2.20 2.95
N LYS A 66 -2.86 -2.55 1.88
CA LYS A 66 -2.31 -3.09 0.64
C LYS A 66 -2.89 -2.33 -0.53
N VAL A 67 -2.05 -1.97 -1.49
CA VAL A 67 -2.49 -1.40 -2.77
C VAL A 67 -1.94 -2.24 -3.91
N HIS A 68 -2.79 -2.52 -4.90
CA HIS A 68 -2.33 -3.15 -6.15
C HIS A 68 -1.52 -2.13 -6.96
N VAL A 69 -0.36 -2.55 -7.44
CA VAL A 69 0.58 -1.69 -8.18
C VAL A 69 0.97 -2.33 -9.50
N LEU A 70 0.92 -1.61 -10.62
CA LEU A 70 1.39 -2.13 -11.91
C LEU A 70 2.92 -2.07 -11.99
N VAL A 71 3.56 -3.19 -11.66
CA VAL A 71 5.03 -3.35 -11.79
C VAL A 71 5.40 -3.88 -13.18
N PHE A 72 4.49 -4.63 -13.81
CA PHE A 72 4.68 -5.23 -15.13
C PHE A 72 3.55 -4.81 -16.09
N PRO A 73 3.82 -4.76 -17.40
CA PRO A 73 2.79 -4.47 -18.40
C PRO A 73 1.67 -5.51 -18.37
N LEU A 74 0.43 -5.03 -18.41
CA LEU A 74 -0.75 -5.89 -18.49
C LEU A 74 -1.03 -6.37 -19.92
N SER A 75 -1.80 -7.46 -20.02
CA SER A 75 -2.43 -7.82 -21.29
C SER A 75 -3.38 -6.70 -21.73
N LYS A 76 -3.64 -6.55 -23.03
CA LYS A 76 -4.56 -5.51 -23.54
C LYS A 76 -5.95 -5.59 -22.89
N LYS A 77 -6.44 -6.80 -22.62
CA LYS A 77 -7.73 -7.02 -21.97
C LYS A 77 -7.71 -6.55 -20.52
N ASP A 78 -6.65 -6.87 -19.78
CA ASP A 78 -6.51 -6.48 -18.38
C ASP A 78 -6.27 -4.98 -18.24
N GLN A 79 -5.51 -4.37 -19.15
CA GLN A 79 -5.33 -2.92 -19.19
C GLN A 79 -6.67 -2.20 -19.39
N GLN A 80 -7.49 -2.65 -20.34
CA GLN A 80 -8.83 -2.08 -20.55
C GLN A 80 -9.71 -2.19 -19.31
N PHE A 81 -9.65 -3.33 -18.61
CA PHE A 81 -10.37 -3.51 -17.35
C PHE A 81 -9.82 -2.59 -16.26
N TRP A 82 -8.50 -2.51 -16.12
CA TRP A 82 -7.82 -1.64 -15.16
C TRP A 82 -8.25 -0.19 -15.33
N ASP A 83 -8.12 0.34 -16.54
CA ASP A 83 -8.45 1.73 -16.85
C ASP A 83 -9.94 2.02 -16.59
N SER A 84 -10.83 1.05 -16.82
CA SER A 84 -12.28 1.22 -16.63
C SER A 84 -12.74 1.45 -15.19
N LYS A 85 -11.90 1.18 -14.18
CA LYS A 85 -12.24 1.40 -12.76
C LYS A 85 -11.15 2.11 -11.96
N SER A 86 -10.07 2.54 -12.60
CA SER A 86 -8.99 3.32 -11.96
C SER A 86 -9.19 4.81 -12.25
N TYR A 87 -10.13 5.44 -11.54
CA TYR A 87 -10.38 6.88 -11.65
C TYR A 87 -10.38 7.54 -10.27
N CYS A 88 -10.02 8.83 -10.21
CA CYS A 88 -10.01 9.62 -8.98
C CYS A 88 -11.41 9.81 -8.36
N CYS A 89 -12.47 9.78 -9.18
CA CYS A 89 -13.86 9.86 -8.72
C CYS A 89 -14.34 8.61 -7.97
N PHE A 90 -13.57 7.52 -8.05
CA PHE A 90 -13.75 6.35 -7.19
C PHE A 90 -12.76 6.42 -6.04
N GLY A 91 -13.29 6.19 -4.82
CA GLY A 91 -12.44 5.97 -3.66
C GLY A 91 -11.48 4.79 -3.93
N PRO A 92 -10.21 4.87 -3.49
CA PRO A 92 -9.21 3.81 -3.70
C PRO A 92 -9.69 2.38 -3.41
N TYR A 93 -10.58 2.20 -2.44
CA TYR A 93 -11.20 0.91 -2.09
C TYR A 93 -11.92 0.22 -3.25
N TYR A 94 -12.50 1.01 -4.16
CA TYR A 94 -13.34 0.54 -5.27
C TYR A 94 -12.59 0.45 -6.60
N ARG A 95 -11.31 0.82 -6.64
CA ARG A 95 -10.49 0.81 -7.86
C ARG A 95 -10.16 -0.61 -8.34
N SER A 96 -9.49 -0.66 -9.48
CA SER A 96 -9.19 -1.90 -10.19
C SER A 96 -8.27 -2.84 -9.44
N HIS A 97 -8.55 -4.12 -9.61
CA HIS A 97 -7.67 -5.25 -9.38
C HIS A 97 -7.99 -6.23 -10.52
N CYS A 98 -7.00 -6.77 -11.21
CA CYS A 98 -7.22 -7.70 -12.33
C CYS A 98 -6.31 -8.90 -12.17
N ASP A 99 -6.67 -10.02 -12.78
CA ASP A 99 -5.92 -11.28 -12.66
C ASP A 99 -4.47 -11.14 -13.17
N GLY A 100 -4.23 -10.23 -14.11
CA GLY A 100 -2.88 -9.90 -14.60
C GLY A 100 -2.04 -9.03 -13.64
N CYS A 101 -2.59 -8.60 -12.50
CA CYS A 101 -1.90 -7.80 -11.48
C CYS A 101 -2.05 -8.48 -10.11
N ASP A 102 -1.01 -9.23 -9.73
CA ASP A 102 -0.87 -9.83 -8.39
C ASP A 102 0.28 -9.20 -7.60
N SER A 103 0.66 -7.98 -7.99
CA SER A 103 1.67 -7.17 -7.31
C SER A 103 1.01 -6.27 -6.26
N LEU A 104 1.53 -6.32 -5.03
CA LEU A 104 1.03 -5.56 -3.89
C LEU A 104 2.14 -4.75 -3.24
N LEU A 105 1.89 -3.46 -3.05
CA LEU A 105 2.66 -2.65 -2.12
C LEU A 105 1.97 -2.69 -0.75
N LEU A 106 2.69 -3.15 0.26
CA LEU A 106 2.25 -3.14 1.65
C LEU A 106 2.78 -1.89 2.34
N TYR A 107 1.88 -1.21 3.05
CA TYR A 107 2.19 0.02 3.76
C TYR A 107 1.33 0.13 5.02
N ALA A 108 1.68 1.06 5.92
CA ALA A 108 0.88 1.39 7.09
C ALA A 108 0.50 2.86 7.06
N VAL A 109 -0.61 3.22 7.71
CA VAL A 109 -1.10 4.61 7.79
C VAL A 109 -1.25 5.01 9.24
N SER A 110 -0.86 6.25 9.56
CA SER A 110 -1.16 6.87 10.85
C SER A 110 -2.42 7.75 10.80
N GLU A 111 -3.03 7.98 11.96
CA GLU A 111 -4.15 8.92 12.12
C GLU A 111 -3.79 10.33 11.65
N GLU A 112 -2.52 10.71 11.82
CA GLU A 112 -1.94 12.00 11.45
C GLU A 112 -1.62 12.13 9.95
N GLY A 113 -1.75 11.04 9.17
CA GLY A 113 -1.65 11.07 7.71
C GLY A 113 -0.28 10.72 7.12
N THR A 114 0.56 10.04 7.89
CA THR A 114 1.81 9.45 7.38
C THR A 114 1.52 8.07 6.80
N ALA A 115 1.94 7.83 5.56
CA ALA A 115 2.03 6.49 5.00
C ALA A 115 3.46 5.96 5.08
N LEU A 116 3.64 4.79 5.70
CA LEU A 116 4.91 4.09 5.81
C LEU A 116 4.93 2.92 4.83
N ILE A 117 5.76 2.98 3.79
CA ILE A 117 6.00 1.86 2.88
C ILE A 117 6.82 0.79 3.61
N LEU A 118 6.37 -0.46 3.54
CA LEU A 118 6.95 -1.58 4.29
C LEU A 118 7.58 -2.64 3.39
N ALA A 119 6.87 -3.05 2.33
CA ALA A 119 7.31 -4.11 1.43
C ALA A 119 6.63 -3.98 0.06
N LEU A 120 7.32 -4.39 -1.00
CA LEU A 120 6.74 -4.68 -2.30
C LEU A 120 6.78 -6.19 -2.53
N TYR A 121 5.67 -6.73 -3.00
CA TYR A 121 5.60 -8.06 -3.58
C TYR A 121 5.19 -7.89 -5.02
N ASP A 122 6.12 -8.16 -5.93
CA ASP A 122 5.94 -7.98 -7.36
C ASP A 122 5.17 -9.13 -8.02
N GLN A 123 5.07 -10.29 -7.34
CA GLN A 123 4.30 -11.46 -7.76
C GLN A 123 3.66 -12.16 -6.55
N GLU A 124 2.61 -12.94 -6.79
CA GLU A 124 1.93 -13.78 -5.80
C GLU A 124 1.49 -13.04 -4.52
N GLY A 125 1.17 -11.74 -4.62
CA GLY A 125 0.81 -10.90 -3.49
C GLY A 125 -0.35 -11.45 -2.67
N HIS A 126 -1.34 -12.08 -3.33
CA HIS A 126 -2.47 -12.69 -2.63
C HIS A 126 -2.09 -13.89 -1.75
N ASN A 127 -1.04 -14.65 -2.10
CA ASN A 127 -0.59 -15.79 -1.29
C ASN A 127 -0.20 -15.34 0.12
N LEU A 128 0.41 -14.15 0.24
CA LEU A 128 0.89 -13.59 1.51
C LEU A 128 -0.21 -13.14 2.46
N LEU A 129 -1.42 -12.96 1.93
CA LEU A 129 -2.60 -12.60 2.72
C LEU A 129 -3.33 -13.83 3.26
N SER A 130 -2.74 -15.02 3.08
CA SER A 130 -3.29 -16.29 3.50
C SER A 130 -2.34 -17.00 4.48
N LYS A 131 -2.85 -18.01 5.19
CA LYS A 131 -1.98 -18.91 5.96
C LYS A 131 -1.07 -19.66 4.97
N PRO A 132 0.25 -19.79 5.24
CA PRO A 132 0.94 -19.61 6.53
C PRO A 132 1.60 -18.23 6.76
N TYR A 133 1.45 -17.25 5.88
CA TYR A 133 2.25 -16.02 5.87
C TYR A 133 1.83 -14.95 6.91
N TYR A 134 0.92 -15.29 7.81
CA TYR A 134 0.44 -14.39 8.87
C TYR A 134 1.56 -13.91 9.81
N GLU A 135 2.61 -14.69 10.02
CA GLU A 135 3.76 -14.25 10.83
C GLU A 135 4.53 -13.10 10.16
N ALA A 136 4.64 -13.10 8.83
CA ALA A 136 5.26 -11.98 8.11
C ALA A 136 4.43 -10.70 8.27
N LEU A 137 3.09 -10.80 8.12
CA LEU A 137 2.19 -9.66 8.34
C LEU A 137 2.24 -9.13 9.78
N ARG A 138 2.35 -10.02 10.77
CA ARG A 138 2.55 -9.64 12.18
C ARG A 138 3.82 -8.83 12.37
N GLY A 139 4.94 -9.31 11.84
CA GLY A 139 6.21 -8.58 11.89
C GLY A 139 6.12 -7.20 11.23
N LEU A 140 5.46 -7.10 10.06
CA LEU A 140 5.22 -5.80 9.41
C LEU A 140 4.37 -4.86 10.28
N GLY A 141 3.35 -5.39 10.96
CA GLY A 141 2.53 -4.63 11.89
C GLY A 141 3.32 -4.12 13.10
N GLU A 142 4.22 -4.93 13.65
CA GLU A 142 5.12 -4.50 14.74
C GLU A 142 6.08 -3.40 14.29
N HIS A 143 6.66 -3.53 13.09
CA HIS A 143 7.51 -2.49 12.50
C HIS A 143 6.74 -1.17 12.31
N ALA A 144 5.50 -1.22 11.83
CA ALA A 144 4.65 -0.04 11.67
C ALA A 144 4.38 0.65 13.01
N LYS A 145 3.94 -0.10 14.02
CA LYS A 145 3.68 0.44 15.37
C LYS A 145 4.92 1.06 15.98
N ALA A 146 6.07 0.40 15.86
CA ALA A 146 7.35 0.92 16.36
C ALA A 146 7.75 2.22 15.66
N TYR A 147 7.59 2.29 14.34
CA TYR A 147 7.86 3.49 13.57
C TYR A 147 6.95 4.65 13.97
N PHE A 148 5.63 4.47 14.00
CA PHE A 148 4.71 5.56 14.35
C PHE A 148 4.95 6.06 15.77
N LYS A 149 5.19 5.15 16.72
CA LYS A 149 5.59 5.52 18.08
C LYS A 149 6.87 6.38 18.10
N SER A 150 7.85 6.09 17.25
CA SER A 150 9.12 6.83 17.19
C SER A 150 8.98 8.27 16.65
N ILE A 151 7.89 8.56 15.95
CA ILE A 151 7.59 9.89 15.40
C ILE A 151 6.40 10.57 16.09
N ASP A 152 5.97 10.03 17.24
CA ASP A 152 4.84 10.51 18.05
C ASP A 152 3.51 10.52 17.27
N GLU A 153 3.26 9.47 16.49
CA GLU A 153 2.03 9.24 15.73
C GLU A 153 1.36 7.92 16.13
N GLN A 154 0.08 7.78 15.82
CA GLN A 154 -0.70 6.57 16.10
C GLN A 154 -1.11 5.86 14.81
N PRO A 155 -1.03 4.52 14.75
CA PRO A 155 -1.59 3.78 13.62
C PRO A 155 -3.09 4.08 13.46
N ALA A 156 -3.52 4.27 12.22
CA ALA A 156 -4.92 4.52 11.91
C ALA A 156 -5.80 3.31 12.23
N LEU A 157 -6.97 3.57 12.82
CA LEU A 157 -7.98 2.56 13.07
C LEU A 157 -8.59 2.03 11.77
N GLU A 158 -8.93 0.73 11.74
CA GLU A 158 -9.53 0.04 10.58
C GLU A 158 -10.74 0.81 10.02
N GLN A 159 -11.62 1.33 10.88
CA GLN A 159 -12.81 2.03 10.44
C GLN A 159 -12.49 3.39 9.79
N ASP A 160 -11.49 4.11 10.32
CA ASP A 160 -11.06 5.40 9.75
C ASP A 160 -10.34 5.18 8.42
N LEU A 161 -9.54 4.12 8.31
CA LEU A 161 -8.95 3.68 7.04
C LEU A 161 -10.01 3.33 5.99
N LEU A 162 -11.04 2.57 6.37
CA LEU A 162 -12.14 2.23 5.46
C LEU A 162 -12.85 3.50 4.98
N ASN A 163 -13.12 4.45 5.87
CA ASN A 163 -13.75 5.72 5.50
C ASN A 163 -12.85 6.52 4.55
N PHE A 164 -11.56 6.64 4.88
CA PHE A 164 -10.56 7.31 4.07
C PHE A 164 -10.44 6.71 2.66
N LEU A 165 -10.31 5.39 2.54
CA LEU A 165 -10.11 4.69 1.26
C LEU A 165 -11.39 4.58 0.43
N ARG A 166 -12.59 4.69 1.04
CA ARG A 166 -13.86 4.72 0.30
C ARG A 166 -14.20 6.10 -0.23
N THR A 167 -13.56 7.14 0.27
CA THR A 167 -13.81 8.53 -0.15
C THR A 167 -13.11 8.81 -1.48
N PRO A 168 -13.83 9.33 -2.50
CA PRO A 168 -13.21 9.83 -3.73
C PRO A 168 -12.12 10.87 -3.46
N THR A 169 -11.17 11.00 -4.37
CA THR A 169 -10.00 11.89 -4.19
C THR A 169 -10.04 13.12 -5.09
N CYS A 170 -11.16 13.36 -5.79
CA CYS A 170 -11.43 14.53 -6.60
C CYS A 170 -12.76 15.19 -6.21
#